data_AF-G6C5T4-F1
#
_entry.id   AF-G6C5T4-F1
#
_cell.length_a   1.000
_cell.length_b   1.000
_cell.length_c   1.000
_cell.angle_alpha   90.00
_cell.angle_beta   90.00
_cell.angle_gamma   90.00
#
_symmetry.space_group_name_H-M   'P 1'
#
loop_
_entity.id
_entity.type
_entity.pdbx_description
1 polymer ?
#
loop_
_entity_poly.entity_id
_entity_poly.type
_entity_poly.pdbx_seq_one_letter_code
_entity_poly.pdbx_strand_id
1 'polypeptide(L)' 'MKYIENIFESNLTNGLIEGLNNKISVKRTAFGYSNFSNFKKHVLIQVDIIPISA' A
#
# COMPACT_ATOMS: atom_id res chain seq x y z
N MET A 1 5.54 29.32 -2.16
CA MET A 1 5.02 28.54 -3.31
C MET A 1 5.97 27.46 -3.82
N LYS A 2 7.21 27.36 -3.32
CA LYS A 2 8.23 26.39 -3.78
C LYS A 2 7.79 24.91 -3.83
N TYR A 3 6.93 24.45 -2.92
CA TYR A 3 6.44 23.07 -2.92
C TYR A 3 5.31 22.80 -3.92
N ILE A 4 4.55 23.84 -4.27
CA ILE A 4 3.47 23.76 -5.27
C ILE A 4 4.08 23.70 -6.67
N GLU A 5 5.15 24.47 -6.92
CA GLU A 5 5.91 24.46 -8.18
C GLU A 5 6.48 23.06 -8.48
N ASN A 6 7.04 22.36 -7.49
CA ASN A 6 7.56 21.00 -7.64
C ASN A 6 6.52 19.95 -8.10
N ILE A 7 5.24 20.15 -7.80
CA ILE A 7 4.15 19.27 -8.27
C ILE A 7 3.93 19.45 -9.78
N PHE A 8 4.14 20.65 -10.30
CA PHE A 8 4.01 20.94 -11.73
C PHE A 8 5.26 20.59 -12.53
N GLU A 9 6.45 20.60 -11.90
CA GLU A 9 7.72 20.25 -12.54
C GLU A 9 8.03 18.74 -12.51
N SER A 10 7.55 18.02 -11.49
CA SER A 10 7.82 16.58 -11.33
C SER A 10 6.57 15.72 -11.51
N ASN A 11 6.68 14.66 -12.30
CA ASN A 11 5.62 13.66 -12.45
C ASN A 11 5.56 12.67 -11.26
N LEU A 12 6.45 12.81 -10.28
CA LEU A 12 6.55 11.91 -9.13
C LEU A 12 5.74 12.48 -7.97
N THR A 13 4.63 11.82 -7.67
CA THR A 13 3.78 12.17 -6.53
C THR A 13 3.82 11.07 -5.48
N ASN A 14 3.74 11.46 -4.21
CA ASN A 14 3.58 10.49 -3.11
C ASN A 14 2.21 9.82 -3.09
N GLY A 15 1.26 10.29 -3.92
CA GLY A 15 -0.13 9.85 -3.88
C GLY A 15 -0.32 8.35 -4.10
N LEU A 16 0.50 7.72 -4.95
CA LEU A 16 0.45 6.27 -5.14
C LEU A 16 0.86 5.51 -3.86
N ILE A 17 1.96 5.94 -3.22
CA ILE A 17 2.47 5.32 -1.99
C ILE A 17 1.50 5.55 -0.82
N GLU A 18 0.97 6.76 -0.68
CA GLU A 18 -0.02 7.12 0.33
C GLU A 18 -1.33 6.35 0.12
N GLY A 19 -1.80 6.24 -1.12
CA GLY A 19 -2.98 5.47 -1.48
C GLY A 19 -2.84 3.99 -1.13
N LEU A 20 -1.69 3.38 -1.43
CA LEU A 20 -1.39 2.00 -1.03
C LEU A 20 -1.35 1.83 0.49
N ASN A 21 -0.69 2.74 1.20
CA ASN A 21 -0.59 2.70 2.66
C ASN A 21 -1.96 2.84 3.34
N ASN A 22 -2.84 3.68 2.79
CA ASN A 22 -4.21 3.84 3.29
C ASN A 22 -5.11 2.63 2.95
N LYS A 23 -4.95 2.02 1.76
CA LYS A 23 -5.68 0.80 1.35
C LYS A 23 -5.32 -0.40 2.24
N ILE A 24 -4.03 -0.58 2.55
CA ILE A 24 -3.54 -1.75 3.30
C ILE A 24 -3.69 -1.55 4.81
N SER A 25 -3.57 -0.33 5.35
CA SER A 25 -3.61 -0.03 6.79
C SER A 25 -2.89 -1.09 7.65
N VAL A 26 -1.55 -1.14 7.53
CA VAL A 26 -0.68 -2.22 8.05
C VAL A 26 -1.02 -2.67 9.47
N LYS A 27 -1.29 -1.74 10.40
CA LYS A 27 -1.57 -2.07 11.80
C LYS A 27 -2.87 -2.85 11.99
N ARG A 28 -3.92 -2.53 11.24
CA ARG A 28 -5.22 -3.22 11.31
C ARG A 28 -5.15 -4.57 10.62
N THR A 29 -4.50 -4.61 9.47
CA THR A 29 -4.42 -5.79 8.60
C THR A 29 -3.41 -6.83 9.09
N ALA A 30 -2.38 -6.42 9.84
CA ALA A 30 -1.43 -7.35 10.46
C ALA A 30 -1.95 -8.00 11.76
N PHE A 31 -3.03 -7.47 12.35
CA PHE A 31 -3.56 -7.99 13.60
C PHE A 31 -4.01 -9.46 13.43
N GLY A 32 -3.53 -10.34 14.31
CA GLY A 32 -3.86 -11.77 14.29
C GLY A 32 -2.96 -12.64 13.40
N TYR A 33 -2.01 -12.07 12.66
CA TYR A 33 -1.04 -12.87 11.91
C TYR A 33 0.20 -13.19 12.76
N SER A 34 0.39 -14.48 13.07
CA SER A 34 1.56 -14.96 13.83
C SER A 34 2.87 -14.97 13.03
N ASN A 35 2.80 -14.86 11.69
CA ASN A 35 3.97 -14.81 10.83
C ASN A 35 3.82 -13.78 9.71
N PHE A 36 4.95 -13.19 9.31
CA PHE A 36 5.00 -12.16 8.28
C PHE A 36 4.62 -12.68 6.89
N SER A 37 4.87 -13.96 6.59
CA SER A 37 4.56 -14.56 5.29
C SER A 37 3.06 -14.57 4.99
N ASN A 38 2.25 -14.92 5.99
CA ASN A 38 0.79 -14.93 5.89
C ASN A 38 0.23 -13.51 5.80
N PHE A 39 0.78 -12.57 6.59
CA PHE A 39 0.45 -11.15 6.45
C PHE A 39 0.76 -10.65 5.03
N LYS A 40 1.96 -10.95 4.51
CA LYS A 40 2.36 -10.58 3.14
C LYS A 40 1.41 -11.15 2.09
N LYS A 41 1.05 -12.44 2.18
CA LYS A 41 0.07 -13.05 1.26
C LYS A 41 -1.28 -12.36 1.32
N HIS A 42 -1.78 -12.05 2.53
CA HIS A 42 -3.04 -11.33 2.70
C HIS A 42 -3.01 -9.94 2.06
N VAL A 43 -1.94 -9.18 2.29
CA VAL A 43 -1.73 -7.87 1.64
C VAL A 43 -1.76 -8.01 0.12
N LEU A 44 -1.03 -8.98 -0.44
CA LEU A 44 -0.98 -9.19 -1.90
C LEU A 44 -2.34 -9.58 -2.49
N ILE A 45 -3.16 -10.35 -1.76
CA ILE A 45 -4.53 -10.67 -2.17
C ILE A 45 -5.39 -9.39 -2.14
N GLN A 46 -5.28 -8.58 -1.09
CA GLN A 46 -6.11 -7.38 -0.89
C GLN A 46 -5.80 -6.25 -1.88
N VAL A 47 -4.61 -6.23 -2.47
CA VAL A 47 -4.25 -5.35 -3.58
C VAL A 47 -4.38 -6.02 -4.94
N ASP A 48 -5.02 -7.19 -5.02
CA ASP A 48 -5.35 -7.92 -6.24
C ASP A 48 -4.12 -8.30 -7.10
N ILE A 49 -2.95 -8.47 -6.45
CA ILE A 49 -1.71 -8.89 -7.12
C ILE A 49 -1.67 -10.42 -7.30
N ILE A 50 -2.18 -11.16 -6.31
CA ILE A 50 -2.27 -12.62 -6.37
C ILE A 50 -3.73 -13.06 -6.23
N PRO A 51 -4.18 -14.04 -7.02
CA PRO A 51 -5.52 -14.60 -6.88
C PRO A 51 -5.62 -15.43 -5.59
N ILE A 52 -6.84 -15.53 -5.07
CA ILE A 52 -7.16 -16.50 -4.02
C ILE A 52 -7.12 -17.88 -4.66
N SER A 53 -6.06 -18.64 -4.39
CA SER A 53 -6.04 -20.07 -4.71
C SER A 53 -6.96 -20.77 -3.71
N ALA A 54 -8.06 -21.32 -4.20
CA ALA A 54 -8.92 -22.23 -3.46
C ALA A 54 -8.22 -23.58 -3.24
#